data_AF-A0A212C1S1-F1
#
_entry.id   AF-A0A212C1S1-F1
#
_cell.length_a   1.000
_cell.length_b   1.000
_cell.length_c   1.000
_cell.angle_alpha   90.00
_cell.angle_beta   90.00
_cell.angle_gamma   90.00
#
_symmetry.space_group_name_H-M   'P 1'
#
loop_
_entity.id
_entity.type
_entity.pdbx_description
1 polymer ?
#
loop_
_entity_poly.entity_id
_entity_poly.type
_entity_poly.pdbx_seq_one_letter_code
_entity_poly.pdbx_strand_id
1 'polypeptide(L)'
;MEHHTRVWGHQKKMRVHFILSHKVTEIISSEIINMVLPRIAGPWGRCTGNCGPGGSQSRGLWCFHSEGWTGHPSDCDEHNRPPKERSCFRVCDWHRGLFQWEVSDWHPCVLAPPAPGLAGPRAAECVTAQHGLQHRAVRCVQKLNRTMVVNEICEHFAPQPPTEQACLIPCPRDCVVSEFSPWSACSSGCGRQLQHRTRSAIAPPLYGGSQCPNLTESRACDAPISCPLGAEEYTFSLKVGPWSKCRLPHLKELNLSGKTVLDFSSESKEHHTYKAHHHSKSWDIEIGYQTRQVWCTRSDGRNAVL
;
A
#
# COMPACT_ATOMS: atom_id res chain seq x y z
N MET A 1 5.61 66.62 -28.14
CA MET A 1 6.51 65.46 -28.30
C MET A 1 6.14 64.49 -27.19
N GLU A 2 5.09 63.68 -27.40
CA GLU A 2 5.12 62.28 -27.90
C GLU A 2 4.67 61.37 -26.74
N HIS A 3 3.39 61.00 -26.71
CA HIS A 3 2.79 59.78 -27.28
C HIS A 3 2.86 58.57 -26.33
N HIS A 4 1.72 58.32 -25.67
CA HIS A 4 1.37 57.07 -25.00
C HIS A 4 1.16 55.95 -26.05
N THR A 5 1.80 54.80 -25.86
CA THR A 5 1.52 53.56 -26.58
C THR A 5 1.09 52.46 -25.60
N ARG A 6 -0.23 52.19 -25.57
CA ARG A 6 -0.80 50.91 -25.13
C ARG A 6 -1.05 50.07 -26.37
N VAL A 7 -0.46 48.89 -26.43
CA VAL A 7 -0.69 47.90 -27.48
C VAL A 7 -1.92 47.06 -27.12
N TRP A 8 -2.99 47.19 -27.89
CA TRP A 8 -4.14 46.28 -27.92
C TRP A 8 -4.15 45.57 -29.28
N GLY A 9 -4.02 44.24 -29.26
CA GLY A 9 -4.01 43.39 -30.45
C GLY A 9 -5.40 42.98 -30.90
N HIS A 10 -5.83 43.59 -32.01
CA HIS A 10 -6.61 43.03 -33.13
C HIS A 10 -7.70 41.96 -32.89
N GLN A 11 -8.96 42.37 -33.13
CA GLN A 11 -9.90 41.58 -33.93
C GLN A 11 -10.49 42.46 -35.05
N LYS A 12 -10.20 42.09 -36.29
CA LYS A 12 -10.68 42.75 -37.51
C LYS A 12 -12.14 42.41 -37.76
N LYS A 13 -12.99 43.44 -37.84
CA LYS A 13 -14.30 43.43 -38.52
C LYS A 13 -14.10 43.22 -40.02
N MET A 14 -14.82 42.28 -40.64
CA MET A 14 -15.09 42.30 -42.08
C MET A 14 -16.60 42.38 -42.30
N ARG A 15 -17.00 43.38 -43.09
CA ARG A 15 -18.37 43.64 -43.55
C ARG A 15 -18.77 42.62 -44.60
N VAL A 16 -19.98 42.08 -44.47
CA VAL A 16 -20.65 41.26 -45.48
C VAL A 16 -21.21 42.19 -46.57
N HIS A 17 -20.84 41.93 -47.82
CA HIS A 17 -21.43 42.57 -48.99
C HIS A 17 -22.77 41.89 -49.32
N PHE A 18 -23.84 42.69 -49.41
CA PHE A 18 -25.12 42.29 -49.98
C PHE A 18 -25.00 42.17 -51.51
N ILE A 19 -25.34 41.02 -52.07
CA ILE A 19 -25.84 40.91 -53.45
C ILE A 19 -27.14 40.10 -53.37
N LEU A 20 -28.26 40.82 -53.51
CA LEU A 20 -29.58 40.26 -53.73
C LEU A 20 -29.64 39.67 -55.14
N SER A 21 -29.94 38.38 -55.26
CA SER A 21 -30.59 37.84 -56.46
C SER A 21 -31.83 37.07 -56.03
N HIS A 22 -32.97 37.62 -56.43
CA HIS A 22 -34.30 37.03 -56.33
C HIS A 22 -34.38 35.67 -57.03
N LYS A 23 -35.28 34.82 -56.53
CA LYS A 23 -35.71 33.49 -57.03
C LYS A 23 -34.94 32.27 -56.53
N VAL A 24 -35.13 31.96 -55.24
CA VAL A 24 -35.60 30.62 -54.83
C VAL A 24 -36.60 30.82 -53.69
N THR A 25 -37.80 31.31 -54.04
CA THR A 25 -38.99 31.12 -53.21
C THR A 25 -39.65 29.83 -53.69
N GLU A 26 -39.22 28.69 -53.15
CA GLU A 26 -40.06 27.53 -52.89
C GLU A 26 -39.23 26.45 -52.19
N ILE A 27 -39.80 25.93 -51.09
CA ILE A 27 -39.37 24.76 -50.31
C ILE A 27 -38.17 24.98 -49.37
N ILE A 28 -38.30 25.87 -48.38
CA ILE A 28 -37.96 25.53 -46.98
C ILE A 28 -39.01 26.19 -46.06
N SER A 29 -40.28 25.80 -46.26
CA SER A 29 -41.37 26.04 -45.32
C SER A 29 -41.94 24.67 -44.95
N SER A 30 -41.20 23.89 -44.16
CA SER A 30 -41.76 22.73 -43.46
C SER A 30 -40.87 22.11 -42.39
N GLU A 31 -39.62 22.52 -42.19
CA GLU A 31 -38.78 21.97 -41.10
C GLU A 31 -37.93 23.05 -40.41
N ILE A 32 -38.59 24.06 -39.82
CA ILE A 32 -38.13 24.46 -38.49
C ILE A 32 -38.55 23.29 -37.62
N ILE A 33 -37.68 22.28 -37.52
CA ILE A 33 -37.79 21.28 -36.46
C ILE A 33 -37.85 22.14 -35.20
N ASN A 34 -39.00 22.12 -34.53
CA ASN A 34 -39.12 22.57 -33.14
C ASN A 34 -38.13 21.69 -32.37
N MET A 35 -36.87 22.11 -32.35
CA MET A 35 -35.79 21.35 -31.77
C MET A 35 -35.84 21.63 -30.28
N VAL A 36 -36.84 21.02 -29.64
CA VAL A 36 -37.08 21.12 -28.22
C VAL A 36 -35.84 20.58 -27.52
N LEU A 37 -35.12 21.46 -26.82
CA LEU A 37 -33.85 21.12 -26.19
C LEU A 37 -34.08 20.39 -24.87
N PRO A 38 -33.32 19.32 -24.58
CA PRO A 38 -33.34 18.70 -23.26
C PRO A 38 -32.84 19.68 -22.19
N ARG A 39 -33.56 19.74 -21.07
CA ARG A 39 -33.21 20.57 -19.91
C ARG A 39 -32.27 19.80 -18.98
N ILE A 40 -31.04 20.25 -18.87
CA ILE A 40 -30.02 19.65 -18.00
C ILE A 40 -29.91 20.48 -16.72
N ALA A 41 -29.91 19.78 -15.59
CA ALA A 41 -29.75 20.41 -14.29
C ALA A 41 -28.28 20.48 -13.90
N GLY A 42 -27.82 21.67 -13.51
CA GLY A 42 -26.50 21.85 -12.92
C GLY A 42 -26.40 21.26 -11.50
N PRO A 43 -25.20 21.31 -10.90
CA PRO A 43 -25.02 20.93 -9.51
C PRO A 43 -25.85 21.83 -8.58
N TRP A 44 -26.27 21.28 -7.45
CA TRP A 44 -26.96 22.06 -6.42
C TRP A 44 -26.01 23.03 -5.73
N GLY A 45 -26.48 24.26 -5.50
CA GLY A 45 -25.75 25.26 -4.73
C GLY A 45 -25.66 24.92 -3.24
N ARG A 46 -25.03 25.81 -2.46
CA ARG A 46 -24.96 25.69 -0.99
C ARG A 46 -26.36 25.81 -0.39
N CYS A 47 -26.60 25.13 0.73
CA CYS A 47 -27.85 25.25 1.48
C CYS A 47 -27.96 26.65 2.11
N THR A 48 -29.01 27.39 1.76
CA THR A 48 -29.29 28.76 2.22
C THR A 48 -30.48 28.81 3.16
N GLY A 49 -30.60 29.87 3.96
CA GLY A 49 -31.65 30.04 4.97
C GLY A 49 -31.19 29.76 6.40
N ASN A 50 -32.16 29.59 7.31
CA ASN A 50 -31.91 29.34 8.72
C ASN A 50 -31.29 27.95 8.93
N CYS A 51 -30.56 27.80 10.04
CA CYS A 51 -30.00 26.49 10.39
C CYS A 51 -31.11 25.52 10.85
N GLY A 52 -30.93 24.23 10.59
CA GLY A 52 -31.92 23.18 10.84
C GLY A 52 -32.61 22.64 9.57
N PRO A 53 -33.69 21.86 9.73
CA PRO A 53 -34.53 21.42 8.63
C PRO A 53 -35.38 22.61 8.13
N GLY A 54 -35.18 23.04 6.89
CA GLY A 54 -35.87 24.21 6.33
C GLY A 54 -34.98 25.12 5.49
N GLY A 55 -33.70 24.78 5.32
CA GLY A 55 -32.87 25.42 4.31
C GLY A 55 -33.33 25.03 2.90
N SER A 56 -33.01 25.88 1.93
CA SER A 56 -33.23 25.57 0.51
C SER A 56 -31.95 25.67 -0.31
N GLN A 57 -31.81 24.73 -1.25
CA GLN A 57 -30.77 24.73 -2.28
C GLN A 57 -31.40 25.06 -3.61
N SER A 58 -30.78 25.97 -4.35
CA SER A 58 -31.13 26.29 -5.73
C SER A 58 -30.08 25.76 -6.70
N ARG A 59 -30.48 25.46 -7.94
CA ARG A 59 -29.58 25.09 -9.03
C ARG A 59 -29.97 25.75 -10.34
N GLY A 60 -28.98 25.96 -11.21
CA GLY A 60 -29.21 26.39 -12.58
C GLY A 60 -29.79 25.27 -13.44
N LEU A 61 -30.69 25.65 -14.36
CA LEU A 61 -31.22 24.76 -15.39
C LEU A 61 -30.77 25.31 -16.74
N TRP A 62 -30.20 24.46 -17.57
CA TRP A 62 -29.61 24.84 -18.86
C TRP A 62 -30.33 24.08 -19.99
N CYS A 63 -30.57 24.76 -21.11
CA CYS A 63 -31.03 24.12 -22.33
C CYS A 63 -29.82 23.74 -23.15
N PHE A 64 -29.70 22.49 -23.56
CA PHE A 64 -28.51 22.00 -24.25
C PHE A 64 -28.87 21.42 -25.61
N HIS A 65 -28.19 21.89 -26.65
CA HIS A 65 -28.28 21.32 -28.00
C HIS A 65 -27.35 20.11 -28.10
N SER A 66 -27.73 19.09 -28.89
CA SER A 66 -26.89 17.90 -29.15
C SER A 66 -25.48 18.24 -29.66
N GLU A 67 -25.33 19.42 -30.26
CA GLU A 67 -24.08 19.95 -30.82
C GLU A 67 -23.22 20.76 -29.84
N GLY A 68 -23.60 20.85 -28.56
CA GLY A 68 -22.73 21.43 -27.52
C GLY A 68 -23.07 22.84 -27.04
N TRP A 69 -24.05 23.51 -27.66
CA TRP A 69 -24.39 24.90 -27.34
C TRP A 69 -25.52 25.01 -26.31
N THR A 70 -25.44 26.03 -25.46
CA THR A 70 -26.53 26.37 -24.53
C THR A 70 -27.57 27.23 -25.24
N GLY A 71 -28.80 26.73 -25.37
CA GLY A 71 -29.93 27.45 -25.97
C GLY A 71 -30.62 28.41 -24.99
N HIS A 72 -31.54 29.23 -25.50
CA HIS A 72 -32.32 30.14 -24.66
C HIS A 72 -33.33 29.33 -23.82
N PRO A 73 -33.68 29.75 -22.58
CA PRO A 73 -34.60 29.01 -21.71
C PRO A 73 -35.98 28.68 -22.30
N SER A 74 -36.42 29.44 -23.30
CA SER A 74 -37.69 29.25 -24.03
C SER A 74 -37.68 28.03 -24.95
N ASP A 75 -36.49 27.60 -25.38
CA ASP A 75 -36.33 26.54 -26.38
C ASP A 75 -36.29 25.14 -25.74
N CYS A 76 -36.39 25.09 -24.41
CA CYS A 76 -36.36 23.85 -23.63
C CYS A 76 -37.72 23.15 -23.59
N ASP A 77 -37.67 21.82 -23.49
CA ASP A 77 -38.83 21.01 -23.10
C ASP A 77 -39.33 21.44 -21.71
N GLU A 78 -40.62 21.78 -21.62
CA GLU A 78 -41.30 22.04 -20.34
C GLU A 78 -41.87 20.76 -19.72
N HIS A 79 -42.07 19.69 -20.50
CA HIS A 79 -42.73 18.49 -20.00
C HIS A 79 -41.90 17.73 -18.96
N ASN A 80 -40.56 17.81 -19.05
CA ASN A 80 -39.62 17.12 -18.16
C ASN A 80 -38.72 18.07 -17.37
N ARG A 81 -39.26 19.21 -16.91
CA ARG A 81 -38.48 20.22 -16.18
C ARG A 81 -37.96 19.69 -14.83
N PRO A 82 -36.64 19.61 -14.61
CA PRO A 82 -36.09 19.23 -13.32
C PRO A 82 -36.39 20.29 -12.25
N PRO A 83 -36.51 19.92 -10.96
CA PRO A 83 -36.75 20.89 -9.90
C PRO A 83 -35.60 21.90 -9.81
N LYS A 84 -35.94 23.18 -9.71
CA LYS A 84 -34.99 24.30 -9.56
C LYS A 84 -34.54 24.51 -8.11
N GLU A 85 -35.33 24.01 -7.16
CA GLU A 85 -35.16 24.19 -5.72
C GLU A 85 -35.46 22.87 -5.00
N ARG A 86 -34.74 22.61 -3.91
CA ARG A 86 -35.01 21.48 -3.00
C ARG A 86 -34.75 21.89 -1.56
N SER A 87 -35.39 21.18 -0.63
CA SER A 87 -35.09 21.31 0.80
C SER A 87 -33.72 20.70 1.12
N CYS A 88 -33.04 21.31 2.09
CA CYS A 88 -31.75 20.85 2.60
C CYS A 88 -31.68 21.08 4.11
N PHE A 89 -30.82 20.30 4.77
CA PHE A 89 -30.49 20.51 6.17
C PHE A 89 -29.23 21.36 6.27
N ARG A 90 -29.28 22.44 7.07
CA ARG A 90 -28.12 23.29 7.34
C ARG A 90 -27.65 23.09 8.78
N VAL A 91 -26.39 22.71 8.95
CA VAL A 91 -25.78 22.51 10.28
C VAL A 91 -25.77 23.84 11.05
N CYS A 92 -26.21 23.79 12.30
CA CYS A 92 -26.21 24.94 13.19
C CYS A 92 -24.88 25.11 13.93
N ASP A 93 -24.40 26.35 14.07
CA ASP A 93 -23.09 26.62 14.68
C ASP A 93 -23.00 26.21 16.16
N TRP A 94 -24.13 26.19 16.87
CA TRP A 94 -24.21 25.75 18.26
C TRP A 94 -23.97 24.24 18.44
N HIS A 95 -23.98 23.44 17.37
CA HIS A 95 -23.62 22.03 17.41
C HIS A 95 -22.11 21.76 17.44
N ARG A 96 -21.23 22.79 17.35
CA ARG A 96 -19.76 22.63 17.34
C ARG A 96 -19.24 21.74 18.49
N GLY A 97 -19.91 21.79 19.64
CA GLY A 97 -19.55 21.01 20.82
C GLY A 97 -19.92 19.52 20.75
N LEU A 98 -20.83 19.12 19.86
CA LEU A 98 -21.46 17.79 19.86
C LEU A 98 -20.80 16.79 18.91
N PHE A 99 -20.06 17.27 17.91
CA PHE A 99 -19.44 16.44 16.87
C PHE A 99 -17.94 16.64 16.83
N GLN A 100 -17.21 15.60 16.42
CA GLN A 100 -15.77 15.67 16.22
C GLN A 100 -15.30 14.67 15.17
N TRP A 101 -14.16 14.97 14.56
CA TRP A 101 -13.41 14.02 13.75
C TRP A 101 -12.81 12.94 14.65
N GLU A 102 -13.09 11.68 14.34
CA GLU A 102 -12.37 10.53 14.86
C GLU A 102 -11.41 10.04 13.77
N VAL A 103 -10.13 10.01 14.12
CA VAL A 103 -9.02 9.71 13.21
C VAL A 103 -8.36 8.42 13.69
N SER A 104 -8.25 7.43 12.81
CA SER A 104 -7.52 6.20 13.11
C SER A 104 -6.01 6.41 13.04
N ASP A 105 -5.28 5.43 13.55
CA ASP A 105 -3.86 5.30 13.26
C ASP A 105 -3.62 5.10 11.76
N TRP A 106 -2.41 5.41 11.33
CA TRP A 106 -1.95 5.12 9.98
C TRP A 106 -1.79 3.62 9.79
N HIS A 107 -2.33 3.10 8.69
CA HIS A 107 -2.04 1.74 8.27
C HIS A 107 -0.55 1.61 7.89
N PRO A 108 -0.01 0.38 7.83
CA PRO A 108 1.35 0.16 7.35
C PRO A 108 1.58 0.80 5.98
N CYS A 109 2.79 1.29 5.76
CA CYS A 109 3.18 1.89 4.48
C CYS A 109 3.17 0.82 3.39
N VAL A 110 2.38 1.03 2.34
CA VAL A 110 2.30 0.13 1.18
C VAL A 110 2.95 0.80 -0.04
N LEU A 111 3.48 0.00 -0.97
CA LEU A 111 4.13 0.55 -2.17
C LEU A 111 3.15 1.39 -2.98
N ALA A 112 3.60 2.58 -3.39
CA ALA A 112 2.77 3.45 -4.21
C ALA A 112 2.56 2.80 -5.60
N PRO A 113 1.34 2.86 -6.17
CA PRO A 113 1.10 2.36 -7.51
C PRO A 113 2.06 3.02 -8.51
N PRO A 114 2.65 2.25 -9.46
CA PRO A 114 3.45 2.85 -10.51
C PRO A 114 2.57 3.81 -11.32
N ALA A 115 3.12 4.97 -11.69
CA ALA A 115 2.43 5.92 -12.56
C ALA A 115 2.08 5.23 -13.89
N PRO A 116 0.89 5.49 -14.48
CA PRO A 116 0.51 4.92 -15.76
C PRO A 116 1.57 5.24 -16.84
N GLY A 117 2.21 4.21 -17.39
CA GLY A 117 3.22 4.36 -18.45
C GLY A 117 4.68 4.14 -18.02
N LEU A 118 4.97 3.96 -16.72
CA LEU A 118 6.28 3.50 -16.27
C LEU A 118 6.20 2.04 -15.84
N ALA A 119 7.00 1.17 -16.48
CA ALA A 119 7.26 -0.16 -15.98
C ALA A 119 7.82 -0.05 -14.56
N GLY A 120 7.17 -0.71 -13.59
CA GLY A 120 7.59 -0.65 -12.19
C GLY A 120 9.07 -1.03 -12.03
N PRO A 121 9.81 -0.38 -11.11
CA PRO A 121 11.20 -0.70 -10.89
C PRO A 121 11.34 -2.17 -10.51
N ARG A 122 12.25 -2.88 -11.19
CA ARG A 122 12.63 -4.23 -10.79
C ARG A 122 13.28 -4.16 -9.41
N ALA A 123 13.20 -5.23 -8.62
CA ALA A 123 13.75 -5.26 -7.25
C ALA A 123 15.23 -4.81 -7.14
N ALA A 124 15.98 -4.87 -8.25
CA ALA A 124 17.38 -4.42 -8.34
C ALA A 124 17.59 -2.88 -8.40
N GLU A 125 16.53 -2.07 -8.48
CA GLU A 125 16.65 -0.63 -8.77
C GLU A 125 16.42 0.26 -7.53
N CYS A 126 16.08 -0.36 -6.39
CA CYS A 126 15.94 0.35 -5.14
C CYS A 126 17.32 0.54 -4.48
N VAL A 127 17.76 1.79 -4.35
CA VAL A 127 19.07 2.12 -3.76
C VAL A 127 18.97 2.36 -2.24
N THR A 128 18.02 3.18 -1.78
CA THR A 128 17.87 3.54 -0.36
C THR A 128 16.47 3.30 0.18
N ALA A 129 15.42 3.76 -0.51
CA ALA A 129 14.03 3.51 -0.17
C ALA A 129 13.09 3.55 -1.39
N GLN A 130 11.97 2.85 -1.29
CA GLN A 130 10.84 2.88 -2.21
C GLN A 130 9.79 3.87 -1.70
N HIS A 131 9.10 4.54 -2.63
CA HIS A 131 7.98 5.40 -2.28
C HIS A 131 6.74 4.56 -1.95
N GLY A 132 6.12 4.90 -0.83
CA GLY A 132 4.89 4.28 -0.38
C GLY A 132 3.80 5.29 -0.06
N LEU A 133 2.60 4.78 0.13
CA LEU A 133 1.42 5.51 0.56
C LEU A 133 0.86 4.85 1.82
N GLN A 134 0.49 5.67 2.80
CA GLN A 134 -0.26 5.24 3.98
C GLN A 134 -1.67 5.80 3.90
N HIS A 135 -2.64 4.97 4.30
CA HIS A 135 -4.03 5.36 4.43
C HIS A 135 -4.46 5.33 5.90
N ARG A 136 -5.43 6.16 6.27
CA ARG A 136 -6.12 6.10 7.56
C ARG A 136 -7.59 6.43 7.41
N ALA A 137 -8.40 5.91 8.31
CA ALA A 137 -9.81 6.22 8.35
C ALA A 137 -10.04 7.53 9.11
N VAL A 138 -10.87 8.39 8.54
CA VAL A 138 -11.34 9.63 9.17
C VAL A 138 -12.85 9.63 9.07
N ARG A 139 -13.53 9.70 10.22
CA ARG A 139 -14.99 9.65 10.30
C ARG A 139 -15.52 10.72 11.24
N CYS A 140 -16.65 11.33 10.89
CA CYS A 140 -17.35 12.25 11.77
C CYS A 140 -18.20 11.46 12.76
N VAL A 141 -18.02 11.72 14.06
CA VAL A 141 -18.77 11.04 15.12
C VAL A 141 -19.39 12.03 16.10
N GLN A 142 -20.52 11.62 16.70
CA GLN A 142 -21.08 12.33 17.84
C GLN A 142 -20.27 12.03 19.11
N LYS A 143 -19.96 13.06 19.91
CA LYS A 143 -19.04 12.94 21.06
C LYS A 143 -19.57 12.05 22.19
N LEU A 144 -20.88 12.02 22.41
CA LEU A 144 -21.48 11.35 23.57
C LEU A 144 -21.53 9.82 23.41
N ASN A 145 -21.92 9.34 22.23
CA ASN A 145 -22.20 7.93 21.95
C ASN A 145 -21.30 7.34 20.85
N ARG A 146 -20.40 8.14 20.25
CA ARG A 146 -19.53 7.75 19.13
C ARG A 146 -20.28 7.20 17.92
N THR A 147 -21.53 7.60 17.71
CA THR A 147 -22.26 7.20 16.50
C THR A 147 -21.66 7.91 15.29
N MET A 148 -21.53 7.17 14.20
CA MET A 148 -21.07 7.70 12.93
C MET A 148 -22.18 8.57 12.32
N VAL A 149 -21.81 9.77 11.91
CA VAL A 149 -22.69 10.73 11.24
C VAL A 149 -22.06 11.19 9.93
N VAL A 150 -22.83 11.90 9.11
CA VAL A 150 -22.37 12.38 7.81
C VAL A 150 -21.21 13.37 7.95
N ASN A 151 -20.21 13.29 7.07
CA ASN A 151 -18.96 14.04 7.18
C ASN A 151 -19.17 15.56 7.05
N GLU A 152 -20.17 15.98 6.29
CA GLU A 152 -20.53 17.39 6.07
C GLU A 152 -20.81 18.13 7.39
N ILE A 153 -21.24 17.40 8.44
CA ILE A 153 -21.43 17.97 9.78
C ILE A 153 -20.11 18.45 10.36
N CYS A 154 -19.07 17.61 10.34
CA CYS A 154 -17.77 17.96 10.89
C CYS A 154 -17.01 18.94 9.97
N GLU A 155 -17.12 18.79 8.65
CA GLU A 155 -16.51 19.70 7.66
C GLU A 155 -16.98 21.14 7.81
N HIS A 156 -18.24 21.35 8.24
CA HIS A 156 -18.76 22.68 8.56
C HIS A 156 -17.98 23.37 9.68
N PHE A 157 -17.42 22.60 10.63
CA PHE A 157 -16.70 23.14 11.79
C PHE A 157 -15.19 23.17 11.62
N ALA A 158 -14.62 22.18 10.94
CA ALA A 158 -13.20 22.02 10.73
C ALA A 158 -12.92 21.15 9.49
N PRO A 159 -11.86 21.44 8.72
CA PRO A 159 -11.50 20.65 7.55
C PRO A 159 -11.26 19.19 7.93
N GLN A 160 -11.60 18.28 7.02
CA GLN A 160 -11.33 16.86 7.20
C GLN A 160 -9.82 16.61 7.32
N PRO A 161 -9.36 15.92 8.38
CA PRO A 161 -7.98 15.47 8.48
C PRO A 161 -7.55 14.64 7.25
N PRO A 162 -6.27 14.69 6.83
CA PRO A 162 -5.82 13.96 5.64
C PRO A 162 -6.02 12.45 5.83
N THR A 163 -6.58 11.77 4.84
CA THR A 163 -6.79 10.32 4.83
C THR A 163 -5.60 9.56 4.25
N GLU A 164 -4.66 10.27 3.61
CA GLU A 164 -3.52 9.71 2.90
C GLU A 164 -2.26 10.51 3.20
N GLN A 165 -1.12 9.83 3.28
CA GLN A 165 0.20 10.46 3.39
C GLN A 165 1.29 9.65 2.70
N ALA A 166 2.29 10.34 2.18
CA ALA A 166 3.47 9.70 1.61
C ALA A 166 4.38 9.12 2.71
N CYS A 167 5.03 8.01 2.41
CA CYS A 167 5.97 7.34 3.30
C CYS A 167 7.10 6.69 2.48
N LEU A 168 8.17 6.29 3.18
CA LEU A 168 9.32 5.62 2.58
C LEU A 168 9.42 4.19 3.14
N ILE A 169 9.55 3.22 2.24
CA ILE A 169 9.76 1.80 2.56
C ILE A 169 11.23 1.48 2.28
N PRO A 170 12.02 1.06 3.28
CA PRO A 170 13.42 0.68 3.04
C PRO A 170 13.54 -0.40 1.96
N CYS A 171 14.57 -0.32 1.11
CA CYS A 171 14.78 -1.32 0.07
C CYS A 171 14.95 -2.73 0.67
N PRO A 172 14.42 -3.77 0.00
CA PRO A 172 14.70 -5.14 0.38
C PRO A 172 16.22 -5.38 0.35
N ARG A 173 16.75 -5.99 1.41
CA ARG A 173 18.17 -6.40 1.47
C ARG A 173 18.23 -7.90 1.56
N ASP A 174 18.79 -8.52 0.53
CA ASP A 174 18.98 -9.96 0.49
C ASP A 174 19.98 -10.43 1.54
N CYS A 175 19.86 -11.70 1.93
CA CYS A 175 20.86 -12.32 2.78
C CYS A 175 22.23 -12.37 2.08
N VAL A 176 23.28 -11.94 2.80
CA VAL A 176 24.66 -12.05 2.35
C VAL A 176 25.32 -13.20 3.09
N VAL A 177 25.96 -14.11 2.36
CA VAL A 177 26.65 -15.29 2.91
C VAL A 177 28.15 -15.22 2.63
N SER A 178 28.95 -15.86 3.48
CA SER A 178 30.38 -15.99 3.24
C SER A 178 30.67 -17.00 2.14
N GLU A 179 31.93 -17.01 1.70
CA GLU A 179 32.47 -18.14 0.97
C GLU A 179 32.36 -19.42 1.81
N PHE A 180 32.27 -20.56 1.12
CA PHE A 180 32.32 -21.84 1.79
C PHE A 180 33.69 -22.08 2.40
N SER A 181 33.69 -22.74 3.56
CA SER A 181 34.88 -23.38 4.09
C SER A 181 35.43 -24.42 3.11
N PRO A 182 36.74 -24.76 3.22
CA PRO A 182 37.28 -25.92 2.54
C PRO A 182 36.48 -27.17 2.86
N TRP A 183 36.44 -28.11 1.92
CA TRP A 183 35.82 -29.41 2.16
C TRP A 183 36.45 -30.12 3.35
N SER A 184 35.61 -30.69 4.21
CA SER A 184 36.07 -31.58 5.28
C SER A 184 36.87 -32.75 4.69
N ALA A 185 37.77 -33.33 5.48
CA ALA A 185 38.37 -34.62 5.12
C ALA A 185 37.26 -35.67 4.92
N CYS A 186 37.47 -36.61 4.00
CA CYS A 186 36.62 -37.80 3.90
C CYS A 186 36.76 -38.60 5.20
N SER A 187 35.64 -39.04 5.77
CA SER A 187 35.66 -39.95 6.92
C SER A 187 36.43 -41.24 6.58
N SER A 188 37.11 -41.81 7.57
CA SER A 188 37.95 -43.01 7.41
C SER A 188 37.16 -44.34 7.39
N GLY A 189 35.92 -44.32 6.91
CA GLY A 189 35.09 -45.50 6.72
C GLY A 189 35.16 -46.04 5.29
N CYS A 190 34.88 -47.33 5.10
CA CYS A 190 34.81 -47.93 3.77
C CYS A 190 33.43 -47.66 3.11
N GLY A 191 33.36 -47.62 1.78
CA GLY A 191 32.13 -47.28 1.03
C GLY A 191 32.06 -45.84 0.48
N ARG A 192 30.86 -45.39 0.08
CA ARG A 192 30.62 -44.04 -0.46
C ARG A 192 30.64 -43.00 0.65
N GLN A 193 31.80 -42.42 0.86
CA GLN A 193 32.01 -41.43 1.91
C GLN A 193 31.50 -40.03 1.51
N LEU A 194 31.06 -39.23 2.48
CA LEU A 194 30.63 -37.84 2.28
C LEU A 194 31.67 -36.86 2.83
N GLN A 195 31.87 -35.76 2.13
CA GLN A 195 32.49 -34.55 2.65
C GLN A 195 31.44 -33.47 2.81
N HIS A 196 31.61 -32.61 3.80
CA HIS A 196 30.76 -31.44 4.00
C HIS A 196 31.60 -30.17 3.96
N ARG A 197 30.95 -29.08 3.57
CA ARG A 197 31.46 -27.73 3.75
C ARG A 197 30.35 -26.82 4.23
N THR A 198 30.72 -25.82 5.01
CA THR A 198 29.79 -24.86 5.59
C THR A 198 30.19 -23.43 5.28
N ARG A 199 29.21 -22.53 5.24
CA ARG A 199 29.38 -21.08 5.18
C ARG A 199 28.46 -20.43 6.20
N SER A 200 28.74 -19.20 6.58
CA SER A 200 27.91 -18.43 7.52
C SER A 200 27.13 -17.34 6.80
N ALA A 201 25.95 -17.00 7.32
CA ALA A 201 25.28 -15.75 6.93
C ALA A 201 26.04 -14.56 7.54
N ILE A 202 26.55 -13.68 6.68
CA ILE A 202 27.22 -12.42 7.05
C ILE A 202 26.17 -11.37 7.41
N ALA A 203 25.08 -11.29 6.64
CA ALA A 203 23.97 -10.39 6.90
C ALA A 203 22.63 -11.12 6.69
N PRO A 204 21.67 -11.01 7.63
CA PRO A 204 20.35 -11.60 7.47
C PRO A 204 19.52 -10.83 6.42
N PRO A 205 18.48 -11.46 5.85
CA PRO A 205 17.56 -10.77 4.97
C PRO A 205 16.75 -9.71 5.75
N LEU A 206 16.58 -8.52 5.16
CA LEU A 206 15.80 -7.42 5.74
C LEU A 206 14.76 -6.90 4.75
N TYR A 207 13.65 -6.35 5.28
CA TYR A 207 12.62 -5.64 4.51
C TYR A 207 12.04 -6.46 3.34
N GLY A 208 11.87 -7.76 3.51
CA GLY A 208 11.35 -8.66 2.47
C GLY A 208 12.40 -9.11 1.44
N GLY A 209 13.69 -8.92 1.73
CA GLY A 209 14.78 -9.49 0.95
C GLY A 209 14.81 -11.01 0.95
N SER A 210 15.53 -11.56 -0.02
CA SER A 210 15.64 -12.99 -0.28
C SER A 210 16.31 -13.72 0.88
N GLN A 211 15.72 -14.84 1.29
CA GLN A 211 16.24 -15.68 2.36
C GLN A 211 17.63 -16.24 2.02
N CYS A 212 18.40 -16.58 3.05
CA CYS A 212 19.74 -17.13 2.87
C CYS A 212 19.70 -18.44 2.08
N PRO A 213 20.58 -18.63 1.08
CA PRO A 213 20.75 -19.92 0.44
C PRO A 213 21.34 -20.94 1.44
N ASN A 214 21.35 -22.23 1.07
CA ASN A 214 21.88 -23.29 1.93
C ASN A 214 23.27 -22.96 2.48
N LEU A 215 23.41 -23.07 3.80
CA LEU A 215 24.64 -22.78 4.52
C LEU A 215 25.56 -23.99 4.62
N THR A 216 25.05 -25.17 4.31
CA THR A 216 25.80 -26.43 4.32
C THR A 216 25.65 -27.11 2.98
N GLU A 217 26.73 -27.70 2.50
CA GLU A 217 26.75 -28.51 1.29
C GLU A 217 27.46 -29.83 1.59
N SER A 218 26.96 -30.91 1.00
CA SER A 218 27.53 -32.24 1.10
C SER A 218 27.77 -32.83 -0.29
N ARG A 219 28.88 -33.54 -0.46
CA ARG A 219 29.22 -34.26 -1.68
C ARG A 219 29.85 -35.62 -1.37
N ALA A 220 29.80 -36.53 -2.34
CA ALA A 220 30.52 -37.81 -2.24
C ALA A 220 32.02 -37.60 -2.49
N CYS A 221 32.85 -38.43 -1.85
CA CYS A 221 34.28 -38.50 -2.10
C CYS A 221 34.58 -39.17 -3.45
N ASP A 222 35.64 -38.72 -4.13
CA ASP A 222 36.00 -39.15 -5.48
C ASP A 222 36.47 -40.62 -5.56
N ALA A 223 36.94 -41.19 -4.45
CA ALA A 223 37.40 -42.57 -4.38
C ALA A 223 36.53 -43.38 -3.41
N PRO A 224 35.80 -44.41 -3.88
CA PRO A 224 35.22 -45.41 -2.99
C PRO A 224 36.35 -46.18 -2.31
N ILE A 225 36.45 -46.08 -0.99
CA ILE A 225 37.42 -46.86 -0.22
C ILE A 225 36.95 -48.31 -0.26
N SER A 226 37.76 -49.20 -0.86
CA SER A 226 37.48 -50.62 -0.98
C SER A 226 37.33 -51.24 0.42
N CYS A 227 36.11 -51.67 0.74
CA CYS A 227 35.84 -52.43 1.96
C CYS A 227 36.52 -53.81 1.85
N PRO A 228 37.31 -54.26 2.84
CA PRO A 228 37.69 -55.68 2.92
C PRO A 228 36.41 -56.52 3.01
N LEU A 229 36.34 -57.62 2.25
CA LEU A 229 35.23 -58.57 2.28
C LEU A 229 35.04 -59.08 3.72
N GLY A 230 34.04 -58.52 4.41
CA GLY A 230 33.82 -58.71 5.84
C GLY A 230 33.44 -57.43 6.59
N ALA A 231 33.64 -56.24 6.01
CA ALA A 231 33.01 -55.02 6.49
C ALA A 231 31.57 -54.99 5.98
N GLU A 232 30.66 -55.46 6.83
CA GLU A 232 29.23 -55.55 6.59
C GLU A 232 28.71 -54.21 6.04
N GLU A 233 28.15 -54.23 4.83
CA GLU A 233 27.49 -53.07 4.21
C GLU A 233 26.22 -52.78 5.00
N TYR A 234 26.37 -51.99 6.06
CA TYR A 234 25.24 -51.65 6.90
C TYR A 234 24.37 -50.59 6.22
N THR A 235 23.13 -50.93 5.91
CA THR A 235 22.14 -49.95 5.45
C THR A 235 21.56 -49.23 6.67
N PHE A 236 21.70 -47.92 6.72
CA PHE A 236 21.16 -47.09 7.80
C PHE A 236 19.80 -46.53 7.39
N SER A 237 18.80 -46.72 8.24
CA SER A 237 17.46 -46.19 8.07
C SER A 237 17.22 -45.08 9.08
N LEU A 238 16.91 -43.87 8.60
CA LEU A 238 16.55 -42.74 9.43
C LEU A 238 15.07 -42.84 9.78
N LYS A 239 14.76 -43.00 11.06
CA LYS A 239 13.38 -42.94 11.56
C LYS A 239 13.20 -41.68 12.38
N VAL A 240 12.17 -40.92 12.04
CA VAL A 240 11.87 -39.64 12.65
C VAL A 240 10.57 -39.79 13.44
N GLY A 241 10.65 -39.50 14.74
CA GLY A 241 9.49 -39.50 15.63
C GLY A 241 8.58 -38.28 15.43
N PRO A 242 7.38 -38.28 16.03
CA PRO A 242 6.48 -37.14 15.98
C PRO A 242 7.08 -35.90 16.67
N TRP A 243 6.65 -34.72 16.23
CA TRP A 243 7.03 -33.44 16.86
C TRP A 243 6.52 -33.36 18.30
N SER A 244 7.36 -32.86 19.22
CA SER A 244 6.91 -32.52 20.56
C SER A 244 5.95 -31.33 20.52
N LYS A 245 5.14 -31.20 21.57
CA LYS A 245 4.39 -29.95 21.81
C LYS A 245 5.36 -28.76 21.85
N CYS A 246 4.92 -27.61 21.33
CA CYS A 246 5.68 -26.37 21.37
C CYS A 246 6.02 -26.00 22.82
N ARG A 247 7.29 -25.71 23.11
CA ARG A 247 7.77 -25.28 24.43
C ARG A 247 8.41 -23.91 24.32
N LEU A 248 8.17 -23.05 25.30
CA LEU A 248 8.85 -21.76 25.41
C LEU A 248 10.25 -21.96 26.02
N PRO A 249 11.29 -21.22 25.58
CA PRO A 249 12.59 -21.24 26.22
C PRO A 249 12.46 -20.85 27.69
N HIS A 250 12.94 -21.72 28.58
CA HIS A 250 12.82 -21.54 30.02
C HIS A 250 13.74 -20.39 30.45
N LEU A 251 13.20 -19.36 31.10
CA LEU A 251 13.92 -18.14 31.51
C LEU A 251 15.08 -18.36 32.53
N LYS A 252 15.44 -19.61 32.83
CA LYS A 252 16.47 -19.99 33.82
C LYS A 252 17.81 -20.45 33.22
N GLU A 253 18.01 -20.36 31.91
CA GLU A 253 19.33 -20.58 31.27
C GLU A 253 19.96 -19.28 30.72
N LEU A 254 19.54 -18.11 31.24
CA LEU A 254 20.20 -16.82 30.98
C LEU A 254 21.36 -16.53 31.96
N ASN A 255 21.75 -17.48 32.82
CA ASN A 255 22.91 -17.33 33.69
C ASN A 255 23.63 -18.67 33.91
N LEU A 256 24.45 -19.08 32.94
CA LEU A 256 25.82 -19.57 33.14
C LEU A 256 26.36 -20.13 31.81
N SER A 257 27.42 -19.49 31.32
CA SER A 257 28.31 -19.87 30.20
C SER A 257 27.92 -19.42 28.79
N GLY A 258 28.07 -18.11 28.55
CA GLY A 258 29.01 -17.60 27.55
C GLY A 258 28.73 -17.83 26.06
N LYS A 259 28.37 -16.73 25.39
CA LYS A 259 28.48 -16.42 23.94
C LYS A 259 27.39 -16.98 23.03
N THR A 260 26.37 -16.15 22.77
CA THR A 260 25.92 -15.76 21.42
C THR A 260 24.85 -14.65 21.50
N VAL A 261 25.26 -13.45 21.93
CA VAL A 261 24.65 -12.21 21.42
C VAL A 261 25.82 -11.29 21.13
N LEU A 262 25.98 -10.93 19.86
CA LEU A 262 26.88 -9.86 19.46
C LEU A 262 26.31 -8.56 20.05
N ASP A 263 26.92 -8.13 21.14
CA ASP A 263 26.68 -6.85 21.78
C ASP A 263 27.44 -5.78 20.98
N PHE A 264 26.71 -4.97 20.20
CA PHE A 264 27.25 -3.72 19.66
C PHE A 264 27.04 -2.62 20.70
N SER A 265 27.85 -2.65 21.76
CA SER A 265 28.11 -1.46 22.56
C SER A 265 29.51 -0.98 22.24
N SER A 266 29.60 -0.03 21.30
CA SER A 266 30.76 0.84 21.20
C SER A 266 30.34 2.17 21.82
N GLU A 267 31.02 2.53 22.90
CA GLU A 267 31.00 3.87 23.46
C GLU A 267 31.36 4.90 22.38
N SER A 268 30.40 5.73 22.03
CA SER A 268 30.67 7.09 21.60
C SER A 268 29.68 8.01 22.31
N LYS A 269 30.19 8.77 23.29
CA LYS A 269 29.53 9.96 23.82
C LYS A 269 29.23 10.89 22.65
N GLU A 270 27.96 11.13 22.35
CA GLU A 270 27.43 12.47 22.05
C GLU A 270 25.94 12.52 22.35
N HIS A 271 25.55 13.64 22.99
CA HIS A 271 24.20 13.96 23.42
C HIS A 271 23.27 14.12 22.23
N HIS A 272 22.27 13.25 22.09
CA HIS A 272 21.02 13.68 21.49
C HIS A 272 19.80 13.01 22.12
N THR A 273 18.94 13.87 22.64
CA THR A 273 17.67 13.55 23.27
C THR A 273 16.62 13.34 22.17
N TYR A 274 16.29 12.09 21.86
CA TYR A 274 15.10 11.77 21.07
C TYR A 274 14.21 10.84 21.90
N LYS A 275 13.15 11.42 22.47
CA LYS A 275 12.06 10.64 23.09
C LYS A 275 11.21 10.05 21.97
N ALA A 276 11.33 8.75 21.74
CA ALA A 276 10.37 8.01 20.92
C ALA A 276 9.21 7.55 21.81
N HIS A 277 8.07 8.23 21.68
CA HIS A 277 6.79 7.72 22.17
C HIS A 277 6.36 6.55 21.28
N HIS A 278 6.50 5.31 21.75
CA HIS A 278 5.76 4.19 21.19
C HIS A 278 5.07 3.41 22.30
N HIS A 279 3.85 3.84 22.60
CA HIS A 279 2.83 2.95 23.12
C HIS A 279 2.35 2.09 21.94
N SER A 280 3.00 0.95 21.74
CA SER A 280 2.49 -0.12 20.89
C SER A 280 2.26 -1.31 21.81
N LYS A 281 1.00 -1.75 21.91
CA LYS A 281 0.64 -3.01 22.57
C LYS A 281 1.54 -4.10 21.99
N SER A 282 2.41 -4.64 22.83
CA SER A 282 3.20 -5.82 22.50
C SER A 282 2.24 -6.95 22.19
N TRP A 283 2.05 -7.25 20.91
CA TRP A 283 1.78 -8.62 20.55
C TRP A 283 3.08 -9.33 20.87
N ASP A 284 3.20 -9.86 22.09
CA ASP A 284 4.33 -10.68 22.48
C ASP A 284 4.27 -11.94 21.61
N ILE A 285 5.00 -11.88 20.49
CA ILE A 285 5.22 -13.03 19.61
C ILE A 285 6.16 -13.95 20.38
N GLU A 286 5.57 -14.92 21.09
CA GLU A 286 6.32 -15.92 21.83
C GLU A 286 6.84 -16.99 20.86
N ILE A 287 8.14 -16.93 20.56
CA ILE A 287 8.82 -17.92 19.73
C ILE A 287 9.15 -19.15 20.59
N GLY A 288 8.36 -20.21 20.45
CA GLY A 288 8.65 -21.52 21.04
C GLY A 288 9.47 -22.42 20.12
N TYR A 289 10.02 -23.49 20.68
CA TYR A 289 10.73 -24.54 19.94
C TYR A 289 10.03 -25.89 20.09
N GLN A 290 10.10 -26.69 19.04
CA GLN A 290 9.68 -28.09 19.04
C GLN A 290 10.89 -28.95 18.80
N THR A 291 10.98 -30.04 19.55
CA THR A 291 12.01 -31.06 19.39
C THR A 291 11.36 -32.32 18.86
N ARG A 292 12.08 -33.10 18.06
CA ARG A 292 11.67 -34.45 17.68
C ARG A 292 12.83 -35.38 17.87
N GLN A 293 12.52 -36.61 18.26
CA GLN A 293 13.53 -37.65 18.36
C GLN A 293 13.85 -38.18 16.96
N VAL A 294 15.13 -38.33 16.69
CA VAL A 294 15.64 -38.88 15.44
C VAL A 294 16.54 -40.03 15.83
N TRP A 295 16.30 -41.23 15.28
CA TRP A 295 17.15 -42.39 15.50
C TRP A 295 17.58 -42.99 14.16
N CYS A 296 18.88 -43.23 14.04
CA CYS A 296 19.48 -43.89 12.90
C CYS A 296 19.62 -45.37 13.23
N THR A 297 18.82 -46.22 12.60
CA THR A 297 18.86 -47.67 12.83
C THR A 297 19.71 -48.33 11.75
N ARG A 298 20.78 -49.00 12.19
CA ARG A 298 21.66 -49.80 11.34
C ARG A 298 20.95 -51.13 10.98
N SER A 299 21.26 -51.71 9.83
CA SER A 299 20.59 -52.92 9.29
C SER A 299 20.67 -54.15 10.20
N ASP A 300 21.60 -54.19 11.16
CA ASP A 300 21.72 -55.20 12.22
C ASP A 300 20.83 -54.93 13.45
N GLY A 301 19.96 -53.91 13.38
CA GLY A 301 19.04 -53.53 14.45
C GLY A 301 19.67 -52.69 15.56
N ARG A 302 20.96 -52.36 15.48
CA ARG A 302 21.63 -51.50 16.47
C ARG A 302 21.41 -50.02 16.14
N ASN A 303 21.22 -49.22 17.18
CA ASN A 303 21.16 -47.76 17.03
C ASN A 303 22.58 -47.24 16.72
N ALA A 304 22.75 -46.56 15.60
CA ALA A 304 23.96 -45.79 15.33
C ALA A 304 23.87 -44.47 16.10
N VAL A 305 24.96 -44.09 16.78
CA VAL A 305 25.04 -42.79 17.44
C VAL A 305 25.07 -41.71 16.35
N LEU A 306 24.09 -40.80 16.40
CA LEU A 306 23.96 -39.63 15.52
C LEU A 306 24.93 -38.52 15.93
#